data_AF-A0A0C1EAL6-F1
#
_entry.id   AF-A0A0C1EAL6-F1
#
_cell.length_a   1.000
_cell.length_b   1.000
_cell.length_c   1.000
_cell.angle_alpha   90.00
_cell.angle_beta   90.00
_cell.angle_gamma   90.00
#
_symmetry.space_group_name_H-M   'P 1'
#
loop_
_entity.id
_entity.type
_entity.pdbx_description
1 polymer ?
#
loop_
_entity_poly.entity_id
_entity_poly.type
_entity_poly.pdbx_seq_one_letter_code
_entity_poly.pdbx_strand_id
1 'polypeptide(L)' 'MQSNQHRHRTRQTKGCGSRTATLAMVYKLSMEAQKRWRKLKGHELISKLILGVQFKDREEVFNMKYIA' A
#
# COMPACT_ATOMS: atom_id res chain seq x y z
N MET A 1 -27.12 29.35 -15.97
CA MET A 1 -27.37 28.27 -15.00
C MET A 1 -26.07 27.53 -14.75
N GLN A 2 -25.72 27.44 -13.47
CA GLN A 2 -24.41 27.06 -12.95
C GLN A 2 -24.23 25.54 -12.95
N SER A 3 -23.02 25.05 -13.23
CA SER A 3 -22.39 24.04 -12.39
C SER A 3 -20.92 23.91 -12.75
N ASN A 4 -20.08 24.27 -11.78
CA ASN A 4 -18.62 24.24 -11.82
C ASN A 4 -18.09 22.89 -12.34
N GLN A 5 -17.33 22.93 -13.44
CA GLN A 5 -16.43 21.84 -13.80
C GLN A 5 -15.32 21.77 -12.74
N HIS A 6 -15.59 21.03 -11.66
CA HIS A 6 -14.53 20.48 -10.84
C HIS A 6 -13.64 19.65 -11.76
N ARG A 7 -12.46 20.19 -12.10
CA ARG A 7 -11.51 19.63 -13.09
C ARG A 7 -11.35 18.13 -12.85
N HIS A 8 -11.94 17.33 -13.73
CA HIS A 8 -11.67 15.90 -13.79
C HIS A 8 -10.18 15.77 -14.13
N ARG A 9 -9.34 15.38 -13.16
CA ARG A 9 -7.88 15.25 -13.36
C ARG A 9 -7.52 14.19 -14.40
N THR A 10 -8.50 13.41 -14.86
CA THR A 10 -8.34 12.34 -15.83
C THR A 10 -9.38 12.53 -16.93
N ARG A 11 -8.93 12.60 -18.19
CA ARG A 11 -9.80 12.59 -19.36
C ARG A 11 -10.57 11.27 -19.38
N GLN A 12 -11.90 11.32 -19.45
CA GLN A 12 -12.70 10.10 -19.58
C GLN A 12 -12.26 9.33 -20.84
N THR A 13 -11.91 8.06 -20.66
CA THR A 13 -11.57 7.15 -21.75
C THR A 13 -12.86 6.56 -22.33
N LYS A 14 -12.91 6.36 -23.65
CA LYS A 14 -14.08 5.73 -24.28
C LYS A 14 -14.33 4.36 -23.64
N GLY A 15 -15.54 4.14 -23.12
CA GLY A 15 -15.90 2.90 -22.41
C GLY A 15 -15.64 2.91 -20.90
N CYS A 16 -15.33 4.05 -20.28
CA CYS A 16 -15.30 4.16 -18.83
C CYS A 16 -16.70 3.87 -18.25
N GLY A 17 -16.83 2.76 -17.53
CA GLY A 17 -18.12 2.29 -16.97
C GLY A 17 -18.49 0.87 -17.39
N SER A 18 -17.82 0.28 -18.39
CA SER A 18 -17.96 -1.15 -18.65
C SER A 18 -17.19 -1.98 -17.63
N ARG A 19 -17.71 -3.17 -17.27
CA ARG A 19 -17.07 -4.07 -16.30
C ARG A 19 -15.65 -4.45 -16.71
N THR A 20 -15.42 -4.64 -18.01
CA THR A 20 -14.11 -4.96 -18.59
C THR A 20 -13.13 -3.79 -18.45
N ALA A 21 -13.58 -2.55 -18.68
CA ALA A 21 -12.74 -1.37 -18.50
C ALA A 21 -12.34 -1.16 -17.03
N THR A 22 -13.24 -1.40 -16.09
CA THR A 22 -12.93 -1.34 -14.65
C THR A 22 -11.88 -2.36 -14.26
N LEU A 23 -12.03 -3.62 -14.69
CA LEU A 23 -11.04 -4.68 -14.41
C LEU A 23 -9.67 -4.35 -15.01
N ALA A 24 -9.63 -3.85 -16.25
CA ALA A 24 -8.39 -3.43 -16.90
C ALA A 24 -7.73 -2.25 -16.16
N MET A 25 -8.52 -1.26 -15.69
CA MET A 25 -8.00 -0.15 -14.89
C MET A 25 -7.46 -0.61 -13.53
N VAL A 26 -8.18 -1.48 -12.81
CA VAL A 26 -7.71 -2.04 -11.53
C VAL A 26 -6.39 -2.79 -11.74
N TYR A 27 -6.32 -3.65 -12.75
CA TYR A 27 -5.10 -4.38 -13.07
C TYR A 27 -3.92 -3.45 -13.35
N LYS A 28 -4.11 -2.42 -14.18
CA LYS A 28 -3.05 -1.44 -14.48
C LYS A 28 -2.64 -0.64 -13.25
N LEU A 29 -3.58 -0.21 -12.41
CA LEU A 29 -3.28 0.47 -11.16
C LEU A 29 -2.46 -0.41 -10.21
N SER A 30 -2.84 -1.68 -10.05
CA SER A 30 -2.08 -2.64 -9.24
C SER A 30 -0.66 -2.86 -9.77
N MET A 31 -0.49 -2.98 -11.09
CA MET A 31 0.83 -3.13 -11.73
C MET A 31 1.71 -1.89 -11.54
N GLU A 32 1.17 -0.68 -11.70
CA GLU A 32 1.93 0.55 -11.48
C GLU A 32 2.28 0.76 -10.00
N ALA A 33 1.38 0.37 -9.08
CA ALA A 33 1.67 0.38 -7.64
C ALA A 33 2.79 -0.61 -7.27
N GLN A 34 2.76 -1.82 -7.85
CA GLN A 34 3.75 -2.87 -7.58
C GLN A 34 5.18 -2.42 -7.90
N LYS A 35 5.39 -1.69 -9.00
CA LYS A 35 6.71 -1.16 -9.37
C LYS A 35 7.30 -0.24 -8.30
N ARG A 36 6.45 0.42 -7.53
CA ARG A 36 6.82 1.39 -6.50
C ARG A 36 7.03 0.74 -5.12
N TRP A 37 6.46 -0.44 -4.91
CA TRP A 37 6.62 -1.15 -3.65
C TRP A 37 8.02 -1.77 -3.55
N ARG A 38 8.67 -1.52 -2.43
CA ARG A 38 9.93 -2.17 -2.07
C ARG A 38 9.60 -3.31 -1.12
N LYS A 39 10.04 -4.52 -1.45
CA LYS A 39 9.94 -5.65 -0.52
C LYS A 39 10.64 -5.25 0.78
N LEU A 40 9.96 -5.43 1.91
CA LEU A 40 10.54 -5.18 3.22
C LEU A 40 11.77 -6.09 3.38
N LYS A 41 12.95 -5.46 3.50
CA LYS A 41 14.17 -6.18 3.86
C LYS A 41 14.04 -6.60 5.33
N GLY A 42 14.40 -7.84 5.66
CA GLY A 42 14.29 -8.35 7.03
C GLY A 42 12.87 -8.79 7.44
N HIS A 43 12.08 -9.34 6.51
CA HIS A 43 10.76 -9.93 6.82
C HIS A 43 10.77 -10.97 7.96
N GLU A 44 11.91 -11.61 8.23
CA GLU A 44 12.13 -12.52 9.36
C GLU A 44 11.97 -11.82 10.73
N LEU A 45 12.22 -10.51 10.78
CA LEU A 45 12.08 -9.68 11.99
C LEU A 45 10.60 -9.36 12.30
N ILE A 46 9.70 -9.53 11.32
CA ILE A 46 8.25 -9.33 11.52
C ILE A 46 7.71 -10.35 12.52
N SER A 47 8.21 -11.59 12.48
CA SER A 47 7.86 -12.61 13.48
C SER A 47 8.26 -12.17 14.89
N LYS A 48 9.40 -11.48 15.05
CA LYS A 48 9.85 -10.95 16.34
C LYS A 48 8.99 -9.77 16.82
N LEU A 49 8.52 -8.91 15.90
CA LEU A 49 7.55 -7.85 16.20
C LEU A 49 6.22 -8.41 16.73
N ILE A 50 5.71 -9.49 16.11
CA ILE A 50 4.48 -10.16 16.55
C ILE A 50 4.63 -10.74 17.96
N LEU A 51 5.83 -11.23 18.30
CA LEU A 51 6.17 -11.74 19.63
C LEU A 51 6.38 -10.63 20.68
N GLY A 52 6.22 -9.35 20.32
CA GLY A 52 6.29 -8.22 21.26
C GLY A 52 7.70 -7.67 21.49
N VAL A 53 8.69 -8.04 20.67
CA VAL A 53 10.04 -7.47 20.77
C VAL A 53 10.01 -6.00 20.35
N GLN A 54 10.57 -5.13 21.18
CA GLN A 54 10.70 -3.71 20.86
C GLN A 54 11.94 -3.44 20.01
N PHE A 55 11.73 -2.74 18.89
CA PHE A 55 12.80 -2.23 18.05
C PHE A 55 12.94 -0.73 18.28
N LYS A 56 14.11 -0.27 18.70
CA LYS A 56 14.43 1.17 18.82
C LYS A 56 15.55 1.48 17.83
N ASP A 57 15.34 2.49 16.99
CA ASP A 57 16.33 2.98 16.00
C ASP A 57 16.96 1.89 15.11
N ARG A 58 16.20 0.83 14.80
CA ARG A 58 16.55 -0.38 14.01
C ARG A 58 17.33 -1.46 14.76
N GLU A 59 17.58 -1.29 16.05
CA GLU A 59 18.21 -2.30 16.88
C GLU A 59 17.16 -3.02 17.74
N GLU A 60 17.36 -4.33 17.90
CA GLU A 60 16.56 -5.16 18.80
C GLU A 60 16.91 -4.78 20.24
N VAL A 61 15.98 -4.15 20.96
CA VAL A 61 16.15 -3.90 22.38
C VAL A 61 15.55 -5.08 23.12
N PHE A 62 16.43 -5.94 23.66
CA PHE A 62 16.00 -7.09 24.45
C PHE A 62 15.39 -6.60 25.77
N ASN A 63 14.07 -6.39 25.79
CA ASN A 63 13.36 -5.99 26.99
C ASN A 63 13.02 -7.22 27.83
N MET A 64 13.81 -7.45 28.88
CA MET A 64 13.65 -8.54 29.85
C MET A 64 12.29 -8.55 30.57
N LYS A 65 11.45 -7.53 30.41
CA LYS A 65 10.13 -7.40 31.08
C LYS A 65 9.06 -8.38 30.61
N TYR A 66 9.22 -9.04 29.46
CA TYR A 66 8.21 -9.95 28.89
C TYR A 66 8.54 -11.44 29.10
N ILE A 67 9.57 -11.73 29.90
CA ILE A 67 10.05 -13.09 30.22
C ILE A 67 9.83 -13.41 31.71
N ALA A 68 8.72 -12.93 32.27
CA ALA A 68 8.28 -13.23 33.64
C ALA A 68 6.85 -13.77 33.61
#